data_AF-A0A3P6T9W0-F1
#
_entry.id   AF-A0A3P6T9W0-F1
#
_cell.length_a   1.000
_cell.length_b   1.000
_cell.length_c   1.000
_cell.angle_alpha   90.00
_cell.angle_beta   90.00
_cell.angle_gamma   90.00
#
_symmetry.space_group_name_H-M   'P 1'
#
loop_
_entity.id
_entity.type
_entity.pdbx_description
1 polymer ?
#
loop_
_entity_poly.entity_id
_entity_poly.type
_entity_poly.pdbx_seq_one_letter_code
_entity_poly.pdbx_strand_id
1 'polypeptide(L)'
;PQIPRETPLNFYHELIHLHPWAPFVRPRELRFASLTDHEVTNELPLEDYRHIPTSGYLRYKFTKSLFPFVNVRRVGRAERIPFIELQTLEATIRFRQEANIIKGKLLSGVFIRIENRRQQTPLGKLPTLSTPPPAIQGRRPVLYQVVATNRGQSLILEAKDFFIPGPDMKELQCITLDQYATNIQTEMRGFDKSLVSVKDFVWVWTIEPSPQALRDPEMVLERARSPRTYSIESDVVSFFRAASFAFVTPHVWAHNVLGNVIRILRKHYEPARFTAAFEGTPETVIITPAIADFPLDEIAEDEMIVAQTRRNVSTAIRFSEPAVSVEARKTLCESIRYTVPCHPREGMLPLRVSRLGQDDIAWLQDRANQFDNFIIDPTAAKRKMGHLFNAACSGLAAVKSERDDRLARWVHISIASLKVYPLQLS
;
A
#
# COMPACT_ATOMS: atom_id res chain seq x y z
N PRO A 1 13.46 -24.03 -4.27
CA PRO A 1 14.16 -24.72 -5.39
C PRO A 1 15.41 -23.93 -5.78
N GLN A 2 16.51 -24.63 -6.08
CA GLN A 2 17.76 -24.00 -6.51
C GLN A 2 17.55 -23.48 -7.95
N ILE A 3 17.49 -22.15 -8.11
CA ILE A 3 17.40 -21.53 -9.43
C ILE A 3 18.78 -21.58 -10.11
N PRO A 4 18.85 -21.76 -11.44
CA PRO A 4 20.11 -21.79 -12.17
C PRO A 4 20.88 -20.47 -12.03
N ARG A 5 22.20 -20.51 -12.21
CA ARG A 5 23.04 -19.29 -12.14
C ARG A 5 22.67 -18.29 -13.24
N GLU A 6 22.59 -18.79 -14.46
CA GLU A 6 22.28 -18.04 -15.69
C GLU A 6 20.94 -18.50 -16.28
N THR A 7 20.34 -17.65 -17.11
CA THR A 7 19.10 -18.01 -17.83
C THR A 7 19.43 -19.00 -18.95
N PRO A 8 18.77 -20.17 -19.04
CA PRO A 8 19.01 -21.11 -20.12
C PRO A 8 18.79 -20.47 -21.50
N LEU A 9 19.66 -20.76 -22.47
CA LEU A 9 19.59 -20.20 -23.83
C LEU A 9 18.25 -20.49 -24.54
N ASN A 10 17.63 -21.63 -24.23
CA ASN A 10 16.35 -22.07 -24.77
C ASN A 10 15.18 -21.81 -23.80
N PHE A 11 15.35 -20.94 -22.81
CA PHE A 11 14.26 -20.60 -21.89
C PHE A 11 13.14 -19.88 -22.64
N TYR A 12 11.94 -20.41 -22.52
CA TYR A 12 10.75 -19.87 -23.17
C TYR A 12 9.50 -20.12 -22.32
N HIS A 13 8.54 -19.20 -22.43
CA HIS A 13 7.16 -19.38 -21.99
C HIS A 13 6.24 -18.49 -22.84
N GLU A 14 4.94 -18.77 -22.84
CA GLU A 14 3.95 -18.11 -23.71
C GLU A 14 3.85 -16.58 -23.55
N LEU A 15 4.19 -16.06 -22.37
CA LEU A 15 4.13 -14.62 -22.05
C LEU A 15 5.42 -13.86 -22.38
N ILE A 16 6.48 -14.52 -22.87
CA ILE A 16 7.84 -13.96 -22.92
C ILE A 16 7.97 -12.70 -23.79
N HIS A 17 7.13 -12.58 -24.83
CA HIS A 17 7.12 -11.46 -25.77
C HIS A 17 6.09 -10.38 -25.42
N LEU A 18 5.28 -10.61 -24.38
CA LEU A 18 4.15 -9.74 -24.03
C LEU A 18 4.48 -8.74 -22.91
N HIS A 19 5.64 -8.87 -22.28
CA HIS A 19 6.10 -7.97 -21.23
C HIS A 19 7.63 -7.79 -21.25
N PRO A 20 8.18 -6.57 -21.08
CA PRO A 20 9.63 -6.35 -21.11
C PRO A 20 10.41 -7.16 -20.07
N TRP A 21 9.79 -7.42 -18.91
CA TRP A 21 10.40 -8.21 -17.84
C TRP A 21 10.11 -9.72 -17.91
N ALA A 22 9.28 -10.18 -18.85
CA ALA A 22 8.93 -11.59 -18.95
C ALA A 22 10.14 -12.53 -19.14
N PRO A 23 11.17 -12.20 -19.95
CA PRO A 23 12.35 -13.06 -20.11
C PRO A 23 13.14 -13.33 -18.81
N PHE A 24 12.92 -12.53 -17.75
CA PHE A 24 13.65 -12.64 -16.48
C PHE A 24 12.90 -13.45 -15.41
N VAL A 25 11.68 -13.89 -15.70
CA VAL A 25 10.82 -14.56 -14.73
C VAL A 25 10.33 -15.89 -15.23
N ARG A 26 9.90 -16.74 -14.30
CA ARG A 26 9.20 -17.99 -14.59
C ARG A 26 7.76 -17.85 -14.11
N PRO A 27 6.78 -17.65 -15.00
CA PRO A 27 5.38 -17.57 -14.60
C PRO A 27 4.96 -18.75 -13.73
N ARG A 28 4.26 -18.45 -12.64
CA ARG A 28 3.73 -19.48 -11.73
C ARG A 28 2.49 -20.13 -12.33
N GLU A 29 2.43 -21.45 -12.23
CA GLU A 29 1.27 -22.25 -12.65
C GLU A 29 0.19 -22.27 -11.56
N LEU A 30 -0.40 -21.11 -11.27
CA LEU A 30 -1.49 -20.98 -10.28
C LEU A 30 -2.82 -21.50 -10.87
N ARG A 31 -3.36 -22.57 -10.28
CA ARG A 31 -4.67 -23.11 -10.66
C ARG A 31 -5.79 -22.44 -9.86
N PHE A 32 -6.19 -21.24 -10.28
CA PHE A 32 -7.23 -20.49 -9.58
C PHE A 32 -8.59 -21.18 -9.52
N ALA A 33 -8.92 -22.02 -10.51
CA ALA A 33 -10.20 -22.73 -10.55
C ALA A 33 -10.36 -23.75 -9.40
N SER A 34 -9.24 -24.19 -8.80
CA SER A 34 -9.25 -25.11 -7.66
C SER A 34 -9.02 -24.43 -6.32
N LEU A 35 -8.73 -23.12 -6.29
CA LEU A 35 -8.48 -22.42 -5.04
C LEU A 35 -9.79 -22.08 -4.32
N THR A 36 -9.82 -22.41 -3.03
CA THR A 36 -10.90 -22.11 -2.10
C THR A 36 -10.43 -21.13 -1.01
N ASP A 37 -11.37 -20.60 -0.24
CA ASP A 37 -11.09 -19.67 0.86
C ASP A 37 -10.20 -20.29 1.94
N HIS A 38 -10.26 -21.62 2.08
CA HIS A 38 -9.44 -22.35 3.04
C HIS A 38 -7.98 -22.48 2.62
N GLU A 39 -7.68 -22.24 1.34
CA GLU A 39 -6.33 -22.29 0.77
C GLU A 39 -5.70 -20.91 0.62
N VAL A 40 -6.45 -19.84 0.90
CA VAL A 40 -5.95 -18.46 0.86
C VAL A 40 -5.89 -17.89 2.27
N THR A 41 -4.90 -17.06 2.55
CA THR A 41 -4.80 -16.32 3.81
C THR A 41 -4.62 -14.83 3.58
N ASN A 42 -5.24 -14.04 4.48
CA ASN A 42 -5.06 -12.59 4.56
C ASN A 42 -3.97 -12.20 5.57
N GLU A 43 -3.35 -13.18 6.21
CA GLU A 43 -2.21 -12.97 7.09
C GLU A 43 -0.97 -12.60 6.30
N LEU A 44 -0.35 -11.48 6.69
CA LEU A 44 0.92 -11.01 6.16
C LEU A 44 1.91 -10.83 7.33
N PRO A 45 2.48 -11.92 7.87
CA PRO A 45 3.45 -11.83 8.95
C PRO A 45 4.67 -11.01 8.53
N LEU A 46 5.14 -10.13 9.40
CA LEU A 46 6.25 -9.22 9.07
C LEU A 46 7.61 -9.94 8.97
N GLU A 47 7.72 -11.18 9.45
CA GLU A 47 8.93 -12.00 9.24
C GLU A 47 9.17 -12.27 7.74
N ASP A 48 8.08 -12.54 7.02
CA ASP A 48 8.04 -12.87 5.60
C ASP A 48 7.78 -11.61 4.75
N TYR A 49 6.80 -10.79 5.15
CA TYR A 49 6.34 -9.60 4.45
C TYR A 49 6.84 -8.32 5.12
N ARG A 50 8.16 -8.18 5.18
CA ARG A 50 8.86 -7.08 5.86
C ARG A 50 8.47 -5.70 5.34
N HIS A 51 8.38 -4.74 6.26
CA HIS A 51 8.31 -3.32 5.93
C HIS A 51 9.54 -2.88 5.13
N ILE A 52 9.36 -1.83 4.33
CA ILE A 52 10.46 -1.22 3.59
C ILE A 52 11.45 -0.64 4.61
N PRO A 53 12.74 -1.03 4.59
CA PRO A 53 13.73 -0.49 5.51
C PRO A 53 14.03 0.97 5.18
N THR A 54 14.69 1.68 6.10
CA THR A 54 15.13 3.08 5.89
C THR A 54 16.02 3.26 4.66
N SER A 55 16.72 2.21 4.22
CA SER A 55 17.49 2.19 2.97
C SER A 55 16.63 2.06 1.70
N GLY A 56 15.31 2.07 1.81
CA GLY A 56 14.38 1.80 0.71
C GLY A 56 14.68 0.45 0.03
N TYR A 57 14.61 0.45 -1.30
CA TYR A 57 14.93 -0.71 -2.13
C TYR A 57 16.43 -0.90 -2.40
N LEU A 58 17.33 -0.11 -1.82
CA LEU A 58 18.77 -0.17 -2.17
C LEU A 58 19.45 -1.46 -1.69
N ARG A 59 18.96 -2.10 -0.62
CA ARG A 59 19.55 -3.32 -0.07
C ARG A 59 19.13 -4.55 -0.86
N TYR A 60 20.10 -5.23 -1.50
CA TYR A 60 19.86 -6.48 -2.24
C TYR A 60 19.16 -7.56 -1.41
N LYS A 61 19.52 -7.72 -0.12
CA LYS A 61 18.88 -8.70 0.76
C LYS A 61 17.37 -8.46 0.90
N PHE A 62 16.96 -7.19 0.94
CA PHE A 62 15.56 -6.79 1.01
C PHE A 62 14.87 -6.96 -0.35
N THR A 63 15.44 -6.46 -1.45
CA THR A 63 14.82 -6.64 -2.78
C THR A 63 14.66 -8.11 -3.16
N LYS A 64 15.61 -8.95 -2.74
CA LYS A 64 15.53 -10.40 -2.92
C LYS A 64 14.38 -11.04 -2.12
N SER A 65 13.97 -10.48 -0.99
CA SER A 65 12.84 -11.00 -0.21
C SER A 65 11.47 -10.57 -0.77
N LEU A 66 11.44 -9.76 -1.83
CA LEU A 66 10.19 -9.32 -2.48
C LEU A 66 9.65 -10.30 -3.53
N PHE A 67 10.41 -11.36 -3.82
CA PHE A 67 9.98 -12.44 -4.70
C PHE A 67 9.02 -13.38 -3.95
N PRO A 68 8.09 -14.04 -4.66
CA PRO A 68 7.16 -14.96 -4.03
C PRO A 68 7.92 -16.14 -3.42
N PHE A 69 7.50 -16.58 -2.24
CA PHE A 69 8.12 -17.71 -1.54
C PHE A 69 7.27 -18.98 -1.63
N VAL A 70 5.96 -18.87 -1.88
CA VAL A 70 5.08 -20.04 -1.99
C VAL A 70 5.39 -20.82 -3.26
N ASN A 71 5.85 -22.05 -3.09
CA ASN A 71 6.09 -22.96 -4.20
C ASN A 71 4.80 -23.75 -4.51
N VAL A 72 4.02 -23.24 -5.46
CA VAL A 72 2.72 -23.78 -5.89
C VAL A 72 2.78 -25.27 -6.27
N ARG A 73 3.93 -25.77 -6.76
CA ARG A 73 4.11 -27.19 -7.11
C ARG A 73 4.27 -28.14 -5.91
N ARG A 74 4.41 -27.62 -4.69
CA ARG A 74 4.53 -28.39 -3.44
C ARG A 74 3.29 -28.28 -2.54
N VAL A 75 2.19 -27.73 -3.05
CA VAL A 75 0.91 -27.62 -2.31
C VAL A 75 0.32 -29.03 -2.14
N GLY A 76 0.79 -29.69 -1.08
CA GLY A 76 0.32 -30.96 -0.53
C GLY A 76 0.51 -31.02 0.99
N ARG A 77 0.93 -29.90 1.60
CA ARG A 77 0.94 -29.66 3.05
C ARG A 77 0.16 -28.37 3.28
N ALA A 78 -0.45 -28.27 4.46
CA ALA A 78 -1.45 -27.29 4.90
C ALA A 78 -1.07 -25.78 4.86
N GLU A 79 -0.16 -25.35 3.99
CA GLU A 79 0.25 -23.95 3.87
C GLU A 79 -0.71 -23.20 2.94
N ARG A 80 -1.45 -22.24 3.50
CA ARG A 80 -2.32 -21.33 2.75
C ARG A 80 -1.48 -20.33 1.95
N ILE A 81 -1.94 -19.97 0.75
CA ILE A 81 -1.31 -18.98 -0.12
C ILE A 81 -1.74 -17.58 0.33
N PRO A 82 -0.80 -16.67 0.65
CA PRO A 82 -1.16 -15.29 0.97
C PRO A 82 -1.74 -14.58 -0.25
N PHE A 83 -2.85 -13.85 -0.09
CA PHE A 83 -3.57 -13.23 -1.21
C PHE A 83 -2.68 -12.33 -2.09
N ILE A 84 -1.65 -11.70 -1.50
CA ILE A 84 -0.71 -10.84 -2.22
C ILE A 84 0.11 -11.60 -3.27
N GLU A 85 0.27 -12.91 -3.10
CA GLU A 85 0.91 -13.81 -4.05
C GLU A 85 -0.07 -14.38 -5.08
N LEU A 86 -1.35 -13.99 -5.09
CA LEU A 86 -2.30 -14.44 -6.10
C LEU A 86 -2.25 -13.62 -7.40
N GLN A 87 -1.58 -12.47 -7.41
CA GLN A 87 -1.36 -11.73 -8.65
C GLN A 87 -0.42 -12.51 -9.59
N THR A 88 -0.65 -12.41 -10.90
CA THR A 88 0.18 -13.03 -11.94
C THR A 88 0.68 -12.03 -12.96
N LEU A 89 1.73 -12.42 -13.68
CA LEU A 89 2.22 -11.69 -14.85
C LEU A 89 1.15 -11.62 -15.95
N GLU A 90 0.35 -12.67 -16.15
CA GLU A 90 -0.71 -12.68 -17.15
C GLU A 90 -1.77 -11.60 -16.88
N ALA A 91 -2.24 -11.50 -15.64
CA ALA A 91 -3.20 -10.46 -15.24
C ALA A 91 -2.60 -9.06 -15.46
N THR A 92 -1.33 -8.89 -15.13
CA THR A 92 -0.59 -7.64 -15.31
C THR A 92 -0.45 -7.26 -16.79
N ILE A 93 -0.12 -8.20 -17.66
CA ILE A 93 -0.02 -7.97 -19.12
C ILE A 93 -1.36 -7.49 -19.66
N ARG A 94 -2.46 -8.21 -19.35
CA ARG A 94 -3.80 -7.84 -19.82
C ARG A 94 -4.20 -6.46 -19.33
N PHE A 95 -3.95 -6.15 -18.06
CA PHE A 95 -4.23 -4.84 -17.47
C PHE A 95 -3.46 -3.71 -18.16
N ARG A 96 -2.17 -3.93 -18.47
CA ARG A 96 -1.34 -2.96 -19.20
C ARG A 96 -1.78 -2.77 -20.65
N GLN A 97 -2.21 -3.84 -21.33
CA GLN A 97 -2.76 -3.74 -22.69
C GLN A 97 -4.02 -2.88 -22.71
N GLU A 98 -4.93 -3.09 -21.75
CA GLU A 98 -6.13 -2.27 -21.59
C GLU A 98 -5.78 -0.80 -21.33
N ALA A 99 -4.83 -0.55 -20.42
CA ALA A 99 -4.32 0.80 -20.14
C ALA A 99 -3.78 1.49 -21.40
N ASN A 100 -2.99 0.78 -22.22
CA ASN A 100 -2.43 1.32 -23.46
C ASN A 100 -3.51 1.64 -24.50
N ILE A 101 -4.53 0.79 -24.64
CA ILE A 101 -5.66 1.04 -25.54
C ILE A 101 -6.41 2.30 -25.10
N ILE A 102 -6.72 2.41 -23.80
CA ILE A 102 -7.42 3.58 -23.24
C ILE A 102 -6.59 4.84 -23.42
N LYS A 103 -5.30 4.80 -23.07
CA LYS A 103 -4.35 5.90 -23.24
C LYS A 103 -4.28 6.35 -24.69
N GLY A 104 -4.14 5.43 -25.64
CA GLY A 104 -4.11 5.73 -27.07
C GLY A 104 -5.39 6.41 -27.54
N LYS A 105 -6.57 5.87 -27.18
CA LYS A 105 -7.86 6.48 -27.51
C LYS A 105 -8.05 7.87 -26.91
N LEU A 106 -7.55 8.08 -25.69
CA LEU A 106 -7.67 9.37 -25.01
C LEU A 106 -6.79 10.43 -25.66
N LEU A 107 -5.53 10.09 -25.94
CA LEU A 107 -4.58 10.98 -26.62
C LEU A 107 -5.01 11.31 -28.06
N SER A 108 -5.69 10.39 -28.74
CA SER A 108 -6.23 10.64 -30.08
C SER A 108 -7.61 11.34 -30.07
N GLY A 109 -8.15 11.71 -28.90
CA GLY A 109 -9.43 12.39 -28.78
C GLY A 109 -10.68 11.56 -29.12
N VAL A 110 -10.56 10.24 -29.26
CA VAL A 110 -11.68 9.33 -29.62
C VAL A 110 -12.25 8.57 -28.43
N PHE A 111 -11.76 8.84 -27.22
CA PHE A 111 -12.25 8.20 -26.01
C PHE A 111 -13.64 8.72 -25.64
N ILE A 112 -14.61 7.80 -25.56
CA ILE A 112 -15.97 8.11 -25.13
C ILE A 112 -16.13 7.71 -23.67
N ARG A 113 -16.38 8.69 -22.79
CA ARG A 113 -16.68 8.43 -21.39
C ARG A 113 -18.14 8.00 -21.24
N ILE A 114 -18.35 6.86 -20.60
CA ILE A 114 -19.67 6.40 -20.16
C ILE A 114 -19.76 6.61 -18.66
N GLU A 115 -20.73 7.38 -18.20
CA GLU A 115 -20.93 7.62 -16.78
C GLU A 115 -21.53 6.38 -16.10
N ASN A 116 -20.97 5.98 -14.96
CA ASN A 116 -21.51 4.88 -14.18
C ASN A 116 -22.74 5.32 -13.38
N ARG A 117 -23.93 4.88 -13.82
CA ARG A 117 -25.23 5.22 -13.22
C ARG A 117 -25.78 4.19 -12.24
N ARG A 118 -24.96 3.22 -11.81
CA ARG A 118 -25.35 2.22 -10.81
C ARG A 118 -25.75 2.87 -9.48
N GLN A 119 -26.55 2.15 -8.69
CA GLN A 119 -26.89 2.56 -7.33
C GLN A 119 -25.62 2.72 -6.50
N GLN A 120 -25.56 3.76 -5.67
CA GLN A 120 -24.43 3.99 -4.77
C GLN A 120 -24.47 3.01 -3.60
N THR A 121 -23.30 2.50 -3.21
CA THR A 121 -23.14 1.67 -2.00
C THR A 121 -23.63 2.43 -0.76
N PRO A 122 -24.52 1.85 0.06
CA PRO A 122 -24.98 2.47 1.30
C PRO A 122 -23.82 2.71 2.29
N LEU A 123 -23.95 3.76 3.11
CA LEU A 123 -23.04 3.99 4.23
C LEU A 123 -23.09 2.84 5.25
N GLY A 124 -22.00 2.64 5.98
CA GLY A 124 -21.84 1.56 6.95
C GLY A 124 -21.55 0.19 6.33
N LYS A 125 -21.39 0.10 5.00
CA LYS A 125 -21.07 -1.16 4.31
C LYS A 125 -19.71 -1.10 3.61
N LEU A 126 -18.88 -2.10 3.89
CA LEU A 126 -17.62 -2.34 3.17
C LEU A 126 -17.57 -3.81 2.70
N PRO A 127 -18.19 -4.13 1.55
CA PRO A 127 -18.06 -5.46 0.95
C PRO A 127 -16.60 -5.77 0.65
N THR A 128 -16.15 -6.94 1.10
CA THR A 128 -14.76 -7.40 0.97
C THR A 128 -14.72 -8.84 0.46
N LEU A 129 -13.61 -9.21 -0.18
CA LEU A 129 -13.31 -10.57 -0.64
C LEU A 129 -12.11 -11.14 0.13
N SER A 130 -12.33 -12.29 0.77
CA SER A 130 -11.25 -13.15 1.27
C SER A 130 -10.82 -14.18 0.22
N THR A 131 -11.70 -14.41 -0.76
CA THR A 131 -11.61 -15.51 -1.72
C THR A 131 -10.64 -15.16 -2.86
N PRO A 132 -10.10 -16.17 -3.59
CA PRO A 132 -9.30 -15.90 -4.79
C PRO A 132 -10.07 -14.99 -5.74
N PRO A 133 -9.43 -13.94 -6.30
CA PRO A 133 -10.16 -12.96 -7.08
C PRO A 133 -10.79 -13.61 -8.32
N PRO A 134 -12.12 -13.53 -8.54
CA PRO A 134 -12.77 -14.21 -9.66
C PRO A 134 -12.28 -13.70 -11.01
N ALA A 135 -12.28 -14.58 -12.02
CA ALA A 135 -12.15 -14.13 -13.40
C ALA A 135 -13.50 -13.56 -13.85
N ILE A 136 -13.53 -12.30 -14.25
CA ILE A 136 -14.74 -11.67 -14.82
C ILE A 136 -14.50 -11.51 -16.32
N GLN A 137 -15.33 -12.15 -17.14
CA GLN A 137 -15.18 -12.16 -18.60
C GLN A 137 -13.75 -12.60 -19.03
N GLY A 138 -13.22 -13.61 -18.33
CA GLY A 138 -11.85 -14.11 -18.55
C GLY A 138 -10.74 -13.17 -18.05
N ARG A 139 -11.05 -12.07 -17.35
CA ARG A 139 -10.06 -11.13 -16.79
C ARG A 139 -9.87 -11.34 -15.30
N ARG A 140 -8.62 -11.50 -14.87
CA ARG A 140 -8.22 -11.49 -13.45
C ARG A 140 -7.79 -10.07 -13.06
N PRO A 141 -7.98 -9.66 -11.80
CA PRO A 141 -7.58 -8.35 -11.35
C PRO A 141 -6.08 -8.28 -11.06
N VAL A 142 -5.62 -7.04 -10.90
CA VAL A 142 -4.32 -6.68 -10.35
C VAL A 142 -4.49 -6.09 -8.94
N LEU A 143 -3.45 -6.21 -8.12
CA LEU A 143 -3.49 -5.79 -6.73
C LEU A 143 -2.95 -4.38 -6.54
N TYR A 144 -3.72 -3.58 -5.84
CA TYR A 144 -3.35 -2.26 -5.37
C TYR A 144 -3.52 -2.16 -3.85
N GLN A 145 -2.92 -1.16 -3.24
CA GLN A 145 -3.09 -0.82 -1.83
C GLN A 145 -3.42 0.66 -1.67
N VAL A 146 -4.28 0.98 -0.71
CA VAL A 146 -4.59 2.36 -0.34
C VAL A 146 -3.35 3.01 0.27
N VAL A 147 -2.85 4.08 -0.35
CA VAL A 147 -1.70 4.85 0.17
C VAL A 147 -2.10 6.24 0.65
N ALA A 148 -3.27 6.74 0.26
CA ALA A 148 -3.79 8.00 0.79
C ALA A 148 -5.32 8.03 0.77
N THR A 149 -5.91 8.66 1.79
CA THR A 149 -7.35 8.87 1.93
C THR A 149 -7.71 10.36 1.98
N ASN A 150 -6.76 11.28 1.86
CA ASN A 150 -6.99 12.71 2.09
C ASN A 150 -7.50 13.50 0.86
N ARG A 151 -8.01 12.82 -0.18
CA ARG A 151 -8.45 13.46 -1.44
C ARG A 151 -9.96 13.37 -1.63
N GLY A 152 -10.71 14.28 -1.00
CA GLY A 152 -12.17 14.33 -1.14
C GLY A 152 -12.83 13.00 -0.80
N GLN A 153 -13.66 12.45 -1.70
CA GLN A 153 -14.30 11.14 -1.57
C GLN A 153 -13.54 9.99 -2.27
N SER A 154 -12.29 10.24 -2.66
CA SER A 154 -11.46 9.30 -3.40
C SER A 154 -10.27 8.80 -2.58
N LEU A 155 -9.73 7.66 -3.00
CA LEU A 155 -8.52 7.04 -2.47
C LEU A 155 -7.42 7.08 -3.53
N ILE A 156 -6.17 7.20 -3.09
CA ILE A 156 -5.01 6.93 -3.95
C ILE A 156 -4.56 5.50 -3.71
N LEU A 157 -4.46 4.75 -4.80
CA LEU A 157 -4.08 3.35 -4.82
C LEU A 157 -2.70 3.21 -5.43
N GLU A 158 -1.80 2.45 -4.80
CA GLU A 158 -0.48 2.10 -5.34
C GLU A 158 -0.41 0.63 -5.73
N ALA A 159 0.11 0.35 -6.93
CA ALA A 159 0.32 -0.99 -7.44
C ALA A 159 1.23 -1.81 -6.53
N LYS A 160 0.92 -3.10 -6.32
CA LYS A 160 1.74 -4.00 -5.47
C LYS A 160 2.56 -5.02 -6.20
N ASP A 161 2.52 -4.99 -7.53
CA ASP A 161 3.41 -5.73 -8.39
C ASP A 161 4.25 -4.78 -9.24
N PHE A 162 5.56 -5.02 -9.24
CA PHE A 162 6.56 -4.27 -9.98
C PHE A 162 6.29 -4.27 -11.48
N PHE A 163 5.72 -5.35 -12.01
CA PHE A 163 5.44 -5.49 -13.43
C PHE A 163 4.28 -4.59 -13.91
N ILE A 164 3.43 -4.07 -13.01
CA ILE A 164 2.36 -3.14 -13.42
C ILE A 164 2.98 -1.84 -13.99
N PRO A 165 3.79 -1.08 -13.23
CA PRO A 165 4.36 0.17 -13.74
C PRO A 165 5.69 -0.01 -14.47
N GLY A 166 6.46 -1.06 -14.16
CA GLY A 166 7.83 -1.23 -14.67
C GLY A 166 7.88 -1.96 -16.02
N PRO A 167 8.78 -1.58 -16.95
CA PRO A 167 9.67 -0.41 -16.88
C PRO A 167 9.04 0.92 -17.32
N ASP A 168 7.95 0.88 -18.10
CA ASP A 168 7.54 1.94 -19.04
C ASP A 168 6.10 2.47 -18.83
N MET A 169 5.38 1.99 -17.82
CA MET A 169 3.97 2.34 -17.56
C MET A 169 3.81 3.03 -16.20
N LYS A 170 4.67 4.00 -15.88
CA LYS A 170 4.72 4.66 -14.57
C LYS A 170 3.40 5.30 -14.15
N GLU A 171 2.57 5.71 -15.11
CA GLU A 171 1.21 6.22 -14.87
C GLU A 171 0.25 5.18 -14.23
N LEU A 172 0.60 3.89 -14.24
CA LEU A 172 -0.14 2.82 -13.55
C LEU A 172 0.35 2.57 -12.12
N GLN A 173 1.48 3.17 -11.70
CA GLN A 173 1.99 3.00 -10.34
C GLN A 173 0.96 3.49 -9.33
N CYS A 174 0.32 4.63 -9.61
CA CYS A 174 -0.71 5.21 -8.76
C CYS A 174 -1.97 5.53 -9.55
N ILE A 175 -3.09 4.97 -9.12
CA ILE A 175 -4.42 5.25 -9.69
C ILE A 175 -5.35 5.77 -8.60
N THR A 176 -6.45 6.40 -9.00
CA THR A 176 -7.48 6.84 -8.05
C THR A 176 -8.63 5.84 -7.97
N LEU A 177 -9.18 5.59 -6.78
CA LEU A 177 -10.47 4.92 -6.63
C LEU A 177 -11.50 5.93 -6.10
N ASP A 178 -12.62 6.11 -6.80
CA ASP A 178 -13.63 7.12 -6.49
C ASP A 178 -15.05 6.54 -6.41
N GLN A 179 -16.03 7.41 -6.14
CA GLN A 179 -17.45 7.04 -5.97
C GLN A 179 -18.15 6.60 -7.27
N TYR A 180 -17.44 6.55 -8.40
CA TYR A 180 -17.96 6.11 -9.70
C TYR A 180 -17.42 4.75 -10.12
N ALA A 181 -16.50 4.15 -9.36
CA ALA A 181 -16.05 2.78 -9.61
C ALA A 181 -17.13 1.76 -9.17
N THR A 182 -17.24 0.63 -9.87
CA THR A 182 -18.20 -0.44 -9.55
C THR A 182 -17.56 -1.46 -8.62
N ASN A 183 -18.18 -1.71 -7.47
CA ASN A 183 -17.83 -2.86 -6.64
C ASN A 183 -18.40 -4.14 -7.29
N ILE A 184 -17.53 -5.07 -7.65
CA ILE A 184 -17.93 -6.29 -8.38
C ILE A 184 -18.80 -7.25 -7.55
N GLN A 185 -18.78 -7.13 -6.22
CA GLN A 185 -19.53 -8.01 -5.33
C GLN A 185 -20.98 -7.59 -5.19
N THR A 186 -21.23 -6.28 -5.20
CA THR A 186 -22.56 -5.73 -4.96
C THR A 186 -23.21 -5.15 -6.20
N GLU A 187 -22.44 -5.03 -7.30
CA GLU A 187 -22.84 -4.32 -8.51
C GLU A 187 -23.28 -2.86 -8.26
N MET A 188 -22.86 -2.29 -7.14
CA MET A 188 -23.09 -0.89 -6.76
C MET A 188 -21.84 -0.05 -7.05
N ARG A 189 -22.02 1.25 -7.20
CA ARG A 189 -20.89 2.19 -7.35
C ARG A 189 -20.44 2.78 -6.03
N GLY A 190 -19.15 3.07 -5.94
CA GLY A 190 -18.54 3.73 -4.78
C GLY A 190 -18.43 2.83 -3.55
N PHE A 191 -18.04 3.45 -2.44
CA PHE A 191 -17.72 2.79 -1.18
C PHE A 191 -17.84 3.78 -0.03
N ASP A 192 -18.07 3.27 1.18
CA ASP A 192 -17.99 4.08 2.37
C ASP A 192 -16.52 4.29 2.77
N LYS A 193 -16.02 5.50 2.52
CA LYS A 193 -14.65 5.89 2.82
C LYS A 193 -14.31 5.83 4.31
N SER A 194 -15.28 6.01 5.21
CA SER A 194 -15.06 5.98 6.66
C SER A 194 -14.61 4.61 7.17
N LEU A 195 -14.89 3.56 6.40
CA LEU A 195 -14.53 2.19 6.73
C LEU A 195 -13.20 1.74 6.13
N VAL A 196 -12.54 2.59 5.34
CA VAL A 196 -11.30 2.26 4.62
C VAL A 196 -10.09 2.86 5.32
N SER A 197 -9.08 2.04 5.59
CA SER A 197 -7.81 2.46 6.17
C SER A 197 -6.72 2.61 5.10
N VAL A 198 -5.73 3.47 5.36
CA VAL A 198 -4.46 3.41 4.63
C VAL A 198 -3.86 2.04 4.87
N LYS A 199 -3.30 1.43 3.82
CA LYS A 199 -2.79 0.05 3.74
C LYS A 199 -3.83 -1.04 3.50
N ASP A 200 -5.13 -0.73 3.44
CA ASP A 200 -6.13 -1.68 2.93
C ASP A 200 -5.81 -2.03 1.47
N PHE A 201 -6.09 -3.28 1.07
CA PHE A 201 -5.80 -3.77 -0.27
C PHE A 201 -7.06 -3.78 -1.14
N VAL A 202 -6.87 -3.56 -2.45
CA VAL A 202 -7.92 -3.46 -3.44
C VAL A 202 -7.55 -4.27 -4.67
N TRP A 203 -8.41 -5.22 -5.04
CA TRP A 203 -8.36 -5.85 -6.35
C TRP A 203 -9.00 -4.94 -7.39
N VAL A 204 -8.32 -4.71 -8.52
CA VAL A 204 -8.78 -3.85 -9.60
C VAL A 204 -8.86 -4.66 -10.89
N TRP A 205 -10.05 -4.73 -11.49
CA TRP A 205 -10.28 -5.48 -12.74
C TRP A 205 -10.10 -4.61 -13.97
N THR A 206 -10.68 -3.40 -13.96
CA THR A 206 -10.64 -2.47 -15.09
C THR A 206 -10.37 -1.05 -14.62
N ILE A 207 -9.92 -0.21 -15.54
CA ILE A 207 -9.58 1.20 -15.33
C ILE A 207 -10.22 2.08 -16.38
N GLU A 208 -10.33 3.36 -16.06
CA GLU A 208 -10.76 4.41 -16.97
C GLU A 208 -9.88 5.65 -16.79
N PRO A 209 -9.88 6.60 -17.74
CA PRO A 209 -9.24 7.89 -17.55
C PRO A 209 -9.77 8.61 -16.32
N SER A 210 -8.89 9.27 -15.58
CA SER A 210 -9.30 10.15 -14.50
C SER A 210 -10.01 11.41 -15.05
N PRO A 211 -10.83 12.10 -14.24
CA PRO A 211 -11.42 13.38 -14.65
C PRO A 211 -10.38 14.45 -15.04
N GLN A 212 -9.15 14.34 -14.55
CA GLN A 212 -8.05 15.23 -14.91
C GLN A 212 -7.53 14.89 -16.31
N ALA A 213 -7.27 13.60 -16.57
CA ALA A 213 -6.80 13.12 -17.87
C ALA A 213 -7.80 13.39 -19.01
N LEU A 214 -9.11 13.36 -18.71
CA LEU A 214 -10.16 13.72 -19.68
C LEU A 214 -10.12 15.19 -20.12
N ARG A 215 -9.57 16.08 -19.28
CA ARG A 215 -9.47 17.51 -19.60
C ARG A 215 -8.18 17.85 -20.32
N ASP A 216 -7.07 17.27 -19.86
CA ASP A 216 -5.74 17.51 -20.42
C ASP A 216 -4.91 16.22 -20.32
N PRO A 217 -4.99 15.32 -21.32
CA PRO A 217 -4.36 14.02 -21.22
C PRO A 217 -2.83 14.09 -21.28
N GLU A 218 -2.26 14.99 -22.08
CA GLU A 218 -0.80 15.08 -22.25
C GLU A 218 -0.12 15.55 -20.97
N MET A 219 -0.57 16.67 -20.40
CA MET A 219 0.00 17.22 -19.16
C MET A 219 -0.19 16.26 -17.98
N VAL A 220 -1.36 15.62 -17.89
CA VAL A 220 -1.64 14.67 -16.81
C VAL A 220 -0.80 13.41 -16.95
N LEU A 221 -0.54 12.93 -18.17
CA LEU A 221 0.31 11.76 -18.41
C LEU A 221 1.76 12.04 -18.01
N GLU A 222 2.30 13.20 -18.39
CA GLU A 222 3.66 13.62 -18.03
C GLU A 222 3.82 13.69 -16.51
N ARG A 223 2.87 14.34 -15.82
CA ARG A 223 2.89 14.46 -14.36
C ARG A 223 2.69 13.13 -13.66
N ALA A 224 1.81 12.26 -14.15
CA ALA A 224 1.57 10.94 -13.55
C ALA A 224 2.78 9.99 -13.68
N ARG A 225 3.68 10.24 -14.65
CA ARG A 225 4.93 9.48 -14.82
C ARG A 225 6.09 10.00 -13.99
N SER A 226 5.95 11.19 -13.41
CA SER A 226 6.99 11.77 -12.57
C SER A 226 7.25 10.88 -11.35
N PRO A 227 8.52 10.55 -11.04
CA PRO A 227 8.83 9.77 -9.85
C PRO A 227 8.32 10.48 -8.59
N ARG A 228 7.70 9.71 -7.68
CA ARG A 228 7.26 10.23 -6.39
C ARG A 228 8.46 10.40 -5.45
N THR A 229 8.30 11.11 -4.34
CA THR A 229 9.33 11.14 -3.28
C THR A 229 8.93 10.28 -2.08
N TYR A 230 7.63 10.16 -1.82
CA TYR A 230 7.05 9.42 -0.69
C TYR A 230 5.93 8.49 -1.15
N SER A 231 5.70 7.38 -0.42
CA SER A 231 4.56 6.48 -0.66
C SER A 231 3.20 7.17 -0.44
N ILE A 232 3.14 8.16 0.46
CA ILE A 232 1.91 8.85 0.91
C ILE A 232 1.97 10.34 0.54
N GLU A 233 2.12 10.63 -0.75
CA GLU A 233 2.01 11.99 -1.29
C GLU A 233 0.56 12.25 -1.76
N SER A 234 -0.06 13.34 -1.30
CA SER A 234 -1.48 13.67 -1.57
C SER A 234 -1.72 14.42 -2.87
N ASP A 235 -0.69 15.09 -3.38
CA ASP A 235 -0.77 15.96 -4.55
C ASP A 235 -0.52 15.19 -5.85
N VAL A 236 -0.61 13.86 -5.77
CA VAL A 236 -0.38 12.94 -6.89
C VAL A 236 -1.51 13.06 -7.89
N VAL A 237 -1.11 13.43 -9.10
CA VAL A 237 -1.97 13.38 -10.28
C VAL A 237 -2.01 11.94 -10.77
N SER A 238 -3.22 11.40 -10.96
CA SER A 238 -3.41 10.05 -11.52
C SER A 238 -3.97 10.18 -12.93
N PHE A 239 -3.34 9.51 -13.90
CA PHE A 239 -3.87 9.42 -15.26
C PHE A 239 -5.09 8.50 -15.32
N PHE A 240 -5.07 7.40 -14.56
CA PHE A 240 -6.15 6.42 -14.49
C PHE A 240 -6.89 6.46 -13.15
N ARG A 241 -8.15 6.02 -13.20
CA ARG A 241 -8.95 5.63 -12.04
C ARG A 241 -9.40 4.17 -12.18
N ALA A 242 -9.60 3.49 -11.06
CA ALA A 242 -10.24 2.17 -11.06
C ALA A 242 -11.71 2.32 -11.50
N ALA A 243 -12.16 1.45 -12.41
CA ALA A 243 -13.53 1.41 -12.91
C ALA A 243 -14.32 0.24 -12.33
N SER A 244 -13.65 -0.88 -12.03
CA SER A 244 -14.21 -2.02 -11.31
C SER A 244 -13.24 -2.55 -10.27
N PHE A 245 -13.74 -2.86 -9.07
CA PHE A 245 -12.91 -3.20 -7.92
C PHE A 245 -13.60 -4.11 -6.91
N ALA A 246 -12.81 -4.67 -5.98
CA ALA A 246 -13.28 -5.19 -4.70
C ALA A 246 -12.20 -4.95 -3.63
N PHE A 247 -12.61 -4.68 -2.39
CA PHE A 247 -11.69 -4.63 -1.27
C PHE A 247 -11.26 -6.04 -0.85
N VAL A 248 -10.01 -6.20 -0.43
CA VAL A 248 -9.55 -7.43 0.22
C VAL A 248 -9.98 -7.41 1.68
N THR A 249 -10.48 -8.54 2.19
CA THR A 249 -10.84 -8.65 3.60
C THR A 249 -9.60 -8.49 4.48
N PRO A 250 -9.55 -7.52 5.41
CA PRO A 250 -8.43 -7.40 6.32
C PRO A 250 -8.40 -8.62 7.26
N HIS A 251 -7.20 -9.11 7.60
CA HIS A 251 -7.06 -10.21 8.55
C HIS A 251 -7.59 -9.84 9.95
N VAL A 252 -7.36 -8.60 10.36
CA VAL A 252 -7.96 -8.01 11.58
C VAL A 252 -8.77 -6.80 11.16
N TRP A 253 -10.08 -6.85 11.38
CA TRP A 253 -10.97 -5.74 11.10
C TRP A 253 -10.58 -4.50 11.89
N ALA A 254 -10.48 -4.57 13.20
CA ALA A 254 -9.97 -3.46 13.97
C ALA A 254 -9.48 -3.95 15.33
N HIS A 255 -8.49 -3.24 15.86
CA HIS A 255 -8.05 -3.40 17.24
C HIS A 255 -7.61 -2.05 17.78
N ASN A 256 -7.66 -1.90 19.09
CA ASN A 256 -7.25 -0.68 19.78
C ASN A 256 -5.75 -0.74 20.06
N VAL A 257 -5.07 0.36 19.76
CA VAL A 257 -3.66 0.56 20.10
C VAL A 257 -3.51 1.87 20.85
N LEU A 258 -2.52 1.91 21.74
CA LEU A 258 -2.16 3.14 22.44
C LEU A 258 -1.34 4.04 21.52
N GLY A 259 -1.50 5.35 21.69
CA GLY A 259 -0.69 6.35 21.02
C GLY A 259 -0.42 7.55 21.91
N ASN A 260 0.58 8.33 21.52
CA ASN A 260 0.97 9.56 22.17
C ASN A 260 0.82 10.72 21.21
N VAL A 261 0.23 11.81 21.68
CA VAL A 261 0.20 13.08 20.95
C VAL A 261 1.59 13.69 20.98
N ILE A 262 2.19 13.89 19.81
CA ILE A 262 3.55 14.41 19.69
C ILE A 262 3.54 15.93 19.56
N ARG A 263 2.59 16.49 18.82
CA ARG A 263 2.52 17.92 18.56
C ARG A 263 1.14 18.34 18.07
N ILE A 264 0.69 19.52 18.50
CA ILE A 264 -0.54 20.12 18.01
C ILE A 264 -0.23 21.13 16.90
N LEU A 265 -0.93 20.99 15.76
CA LEU A 265 -0.78 21.85 14.60
C LEU A 265 -1.93 22.86 14.55
N ARG A 266 -1.61 24.12 14.84
CA ARG A 266 -2.59 25.21 14.89
C ARG A 266 -2.71 25.96 13.57
N LYS A 267 -3.92 26.38 13.21
CA LYS A 267 -4.22 27.30 12.11
C LYS A 267 -5.03 28.45 12.67
N HIS A 268 -4.58 29.69 12.47
CA HIS A 268 -5.21 30.88 13.08
C HIS A 268 -5.38 30.76 14.61
N TYR A 269 -4.37 30.22 15.29
CA TYR A 269 -4.34 29.94 16.74
C TYR A 269 -5.28 28.83 17.24
N GLU A 270 -6.14 28.26 16.40
CA GLU A 270 -6.99 27.12 16.74
C GLU A 270 -6.35 25.78 16.36
N PRO A 271 -6.49 24.72 17.19
CA PRO A 271 -6.08 23.36 16.84
C PRO A 271 -6.80 22.86 15.58
N ALA A 272 -6.06 22.70 14.48
CA ALA A 272 -6.63 22.24 13.20
C ALA A 272 -6.38 20.75 12.95
N ARG A 273 -5.25 20.24 13.45
CA ARG A 273 -4.79 18.86 13.36
C ARG A 273 -3.73 18.62 14.43
N PHE A 274 -3.35 17.37 14.66
CA PHE A 274 -2.21 17.04 15.52
C PHE A 274 -1.44 15.86 14.93
N THR A 275 -0.19 15.70 15.34
CA THR A 275 0.61 14.52 15.01
C THR A 275 0.65 13.59 16.21
N ALA A 276 0.46 12.30 15.97
CA ALA A 276 0.55 11.26 16.98
C ALA A 276 1.39 10.09 16.50
N ALA A 277 1.99 9.37 17.45
CA ALA A 277 2.69 8.12 17.20
C ALA A 277 1.94 6.99 17.90
N PHE A 278 1.76 5.88 17.20
CA PHE A 278 1.00 4.72 17.72
C PHE A 278 1.90 3.51 17.93
N GLU A 279 1.46 2.63 18.82
CA GLU A 279 2.11 1.35 19.08
C GLU A 279 2.56 0.64 17.79
N GLY A 280 3.80 0.13 17.77
CA GLY A 280 4.31 -0.66 16.65
C GLY A 280 4.62 0.14 15.37
N THR A 281 4.57 1.47 15.42
CA THR A 281 4.93 2.34 14.29
C THR A 281 5.98 3.39 14.71
N PRO A 282 7.14 3.47 14.03
CA PRO A 282 8.21 4.42 14.40
C PRO A 282 8.01 5.82 13.79
N GLU A 283 6.84 6.12 13.25
CA GLU A 283 6.57 7.35 12.49
C GLU A 283 5.30 8.03 13.02
N THR A 284 5.29 9.37 12.97
CA THR A 284 4.09 10.14 13.27
C THR A 284 3.08 10.07 12.12
N VAL A 285 1.81 10.11 12.47
CA VAL A 285 0.71 10.31 11.54
C VAL A 285 -0.07 11.56 11.90
N ILE A 286 -0.60 12.22 10.88
CA ILE A 286 -1.41 13.43 11.05
C ILE A 286 -2.85 13.02 11.29
N ILE A 287 -3.39 13.41 12.44
CA ILE A 287 -4.78 13.22 12.83
C ILE A 287 -5.56 14.50 12.54
N THR A 288 -6.73 14.34 11.94
CA THR A 288 -7.65 15.43 11.61
C THR A 288 -8.97 15.23 12.37
N PRO A 289 -9.82 16.28 12.48
CA PRO A 289 -11.12 16.16 13.13
C PRO A 289 -12.02 15.07 12.54
N ALA A 290 -11.80 14.69 11.28
CA ALA A 290 -12.61 13.69 10.58
C ALA A 290 -12.49 12.27 11.15
N ILE A 291 -11.42 11.97 11.89
CA ILE A 291 -11.17 10.67 12.52
C ILE A 291 -11.03 10.76 14.04
N ALA A 292 -11.20 11.95 14.62
CA ALA A 292 -11.13 12.17 16.06
C ALA A 292 -12.54 12.23 16.65
N ASP A 293 -12.76 11.50 17.74
CA ASP A 293 -14.05 11.43 18.44
C ASP A 293 -14.25 12.51 19.50
N PHE A 294 -13.37 13.49 19.50
CA PHE A 294 -13.32 14.54 20.50
C PHE A 294 -12.94 15.86 19.82
N PRO A 295 -13.37 16.99 20.40
CA PRO A 295 -12.90 18.31 19.98
C PRO A 295 -11.38 18.46 20.14
N LEU A 296 -10.70 19.00 19.11
CA LEU A 296 -9.23 19.10 19.12
C LEU A 296 -8.67 20.16 20.09
N ASP A 297 -9.53 20.98 20.70
CA ASP A 297 -9.19 21.93 21.77
C ASP A 297 -9.02 21.27 23.13
N GLU A 298 -9.55 20.05 23.31
CA GLU A 298 -9.47 19.32 24.57
C GLU A 298 -8.22 18.43 24.70
N ILE A 299 -7.38 18.37 23.66
CA ILE A 299 -6.19 17.51 23.61
C ILE A 299 -4.93 18.31 23.97
N ALA A 300 -4.04 17.69 24.75
CA ALA A 300 -2.72 18.23 25.07
C ALA A 300 -1.59 17.51 24.32
N GLU A 301 -0.45 18.19 24.17
CA GLU A 301 0.80 17.51 23.79
C GLU A 301 1.20 16.52 24.90
N ASP A 302 1.84 15.43 24.52
CA ASP A 302 2.19 14.29 25.39
C ASP A 302 1.00 13.52 25.98
N GLU A 303 -0.24 13.87 25.63
CA GLU A 303 -1.43 13.13 26.06
C GLU A 303 -1.46 11.75 25.39
N MET A 304 -1.85 10.73 26.18
CA MET A 304 -2.12 9.39 25.67
C MET A 304 -3.53 9.28 25.10
N ILE A 305 -3.63 8.62 23.96
CA ILE A 305 -4.87 8.41 23.21
C ILE A 305 -4.99 6.94 22.80
N VAL A 306 -6.20 6.54 22.42
CA VAL A 306 -6.49 5.23 21.85
C VAL A 306 -6.83 5.41 20.37
N ALA A 307 -6.25 4.58 19.53
CA ALA A 307 -6.58 4.51 18.12
C ALA A 307 -7.13 3.15 17.73
N GLN A 308 -8.22 3.17 16.97
CA GLN A 308 -8.72 1.99 16.29
C GLN A 308 -7.97 1.83 14.96
N THR A 309 -7.21 0.76 14.83
CA THR A 309 -6.31 0.53 13.67
C THR A 309 -6.50 -0.86 13.06
N ARG A 310 -6.11 -1.00 11.78
CA ARG A 310 -5.90 -2.31 11.15
C ARG A 310 -4.60 -2.92 11.67
N ARG A 311 -4.30 -4.18 11.34
CA ARG A 311 -2.95 -4.72 11.55
C ARG A 311 -1.97 -4.01 10.60
N ASN A 312 -0.81 -3.57 11.10
CA ASN A 312 0.19 -2.94 10.24
C ASN A 312 0.75 -3.97 9.25
N VAL A 313 0.84 -3.59 7.98
CA VAL A 313 1.34 -4.41 6.88
C VAL A 313 2.33 -3.63 6.04
N SER A 314 3.24 -4.33 5.36
CA SER A 314 4.26 -3.70 4.51
C SER A 314 3.66 -3.02 3.29
N THR A 315 4.14 -1.82 2.98
CA THR A 315 3.78 -1.07 1.77
C THR A 315 4.62 -1.44 0.55
N ALA A 316 5.54 -2.42 0.68
CA ALA A 316 6.45 -2.77 -0.40
C ALA A 316 5.72 -3.26 -1.68
N ILE A 317 6.10 -2.67 -2.82
CA ILE A 317 5.90 -3.25 -4.15
C ILE A 317 6.74 -4.53 -4.25
N ARG A 318 6.15 -5.60 -4.78
CA ARG A 318 6.73 -6.95 -4.85
C ARG A 318 6.82 -7.44 -6.29
N PHE A 319 7.42 -8.61 -6.49
CA PHE A 319 7.37 -9.31 -7.77
C PHE A 319 6.29 -10.38 -7.70
N SER A 320 5.36 -10.39 -8.64
CA SER A 320 4.35 -11.46 -8.72
C SER A 320 4.91 -12.79 -9.25
N GLU A 321 6.13 -12.81 -9.78
CA GLU A 321 6.74 -14.02 -10.35
C GLU A 321 8.15 -14.28 -9.81
N PRO A 322 8.54 -15.56 -9.65
CA PRO A 322 9.90 -15.91 -9.32
C PRO A 322 10.84 -15.63 -10.49
N ALA A 323 12.07 -15.22 -10.19
CA ALA A 323 13.10 -15.07 -11.20
C ALA A 323 13.49 -16.42 -11.83
N VAL A 324 13.80 -16.41 -13.13
CA VAL A 324 14.23 -17.63 -13.86
C VAL A 324 15.63 -18.11 -13.44
N SER A 325 16.52 -17.19 -13.09
CA SER A 325 17.92 -17.45 -12.74
C SER A 325 18.45 -16.47 -11.68
N VAL A 326 19.63 -16.74 -11.12
CA VAL A 326 20.29 -15.84 -10.15
C VAL A 326 20.64 -14.50 -10.81
N GLU A 327 21.12 -14.53 -12.05
CA GLU A 327 21.39 -13.35 -12.87
C GLU A 327 20.13 -12.53 -13.08
N ALA A 328 19.06 -13.14 -13.59
CA ALA A 328 17.79 -12.45 -13.81
C ALA A 328 17.22 -11.82 -12.53
N ARG A 329 17.38 -12.51 -11.39
CA ARG A 329 17.01 -11.95 -10.08
C ARG A 329 17.82 -10.71 -9.74
N LYS A 330 19.13 -10.68 -10.03
CA LYS A 330 19.97 -9.49 -9.80
C LYS A 330 19.48 -8.34 -10.67
N THR A 331 19.24 -8.56 -11.95
CA THR A 331 18.71 -7.55 -12.87
C THR A 331 17.39 -6.95 -12.39
N LEU A 332 16.45 -7.79 -11.97
CA LEU A 332 15.17 -7.33 -11.41
C LEU A 332 15.35 -6.59 -10.07
N CYS A 333 16.22 -7.09 -9.18
CA CYS A 333 16.56 -6.43 -7.93
C CYS A 333 17.22 -5.06 -8.13
N GLU A 334 18.00 -4.89 -9.20
CA GLU A 334 18.60 -3.61 -9.55
C GLU A 334 17.56 -2.68 -10.15
N SER A 335 16.64 -3.21 -10.96
CA SER A 335 15.60 -2.43 -11.61
C SER A 335 14.57 -1.89 -10.61
N ILE A 336 14.19 -2.66 -9.59
CA ILE A 336 13.28 -2.20 -8.54
C ILE A 336 13.90 -1.13 -7.62
N ARG A 337 15.24 -0.95 -7.61
CA ARG A 337 15.88 0.15 -6.87
C ARG A 337 15.49 1.52 -7.39
N TYR A 338 15.11 1.60 -8.66
CA TYR A 338 14.59 2.82 -9.29
C TYR A 338 13.10 3.03 -9.00
N THR A 339 12.48 2.15 -8.21
CA THR A 339 11.13 2.34 -7.68
C THR A 339 11.23 3.09 -6.35
N VAL A 340 10.60 4.26 -6.31
CA VAL A 340 10.39 5.12 -5.13
C VAL A 340 9.64 4.35 -4.03
N PRO A 341 9.90 4.55 -2.71
CA PRO A 341 10.40 5.79 -2.10
C PRO A 341 11.82 5.78 -1.51
N CYS A 342 12.48 6.93 -1.62
CA CYS A 342 13.72 7.25 -0.89
C CYS A 342 13.48 7.27 0.62
N HIS A 343 12.25 7.61 1.04
CA HIS A 343 11.83 7.64 2.44
C HIS A 343 10.47 6.94 2.60
N PRO A 344 10.45 5.60 2.71
CA PRO A 344 9.21 4.86 2.87
C PRO A 344 8.55 5.24 4.19
N ARG A 345 7.31 5.75 4.10
CA ARG A 345 6.44 5.87 5.27
C ARG A 345 5.65 4.58 5.45
N GLU A 346 5.82 3.98 6.61
CA GLU A 346 5.19 2.72 7.04
C GLU A 346 4.25 2.92 8.24
N GLY A 347 4.09 4.18 8.68
CA GLY A 347 3.05 4.58 9.64
C GLY A 347 1.65 4.19 9.17
N MET A 348 0.77 3.92 10.13
CA MET A 348 -0.61 3.51 9.88
C MET A 348 -1.56 4.62 10.30
N LEU A 349 -2.41 5.08 9.38
CA LEU A 349 -3.44 6.05 9.72
C LEU A 349 -4.59 5.32 10.43
N PRO A 350 -4.96 5.72 11.67
CA PRO A 350 -6.11 5.14 12.35
C PRO A 350 -7.41 5.32 11.57
N LEU A 351 -8.34 4.39 11.79
CA LEU A 351 -9.74 4.54 11.38
C LEU A 351 -10.43 5.59 12.26
N ARG A 352 -10.11 5.56 13.56
CA ARG A 352 -10.73 6.39 14.58
C ARG A 352 -9.76 6.61 15.73
N VAL A 353 -9.84 7.77 16.37
CA VAL A 353 -9.02 8.13 17.53
C VAL A 353 -9.94 8.66 18.62
N SER A 354 -9.80 8.10 19.81
CA SER A 354 -10.56 8.47 21.00
C SER A 354 -9.62 8.76 22.17
N ARG A 355 -10.12 9.49 23.17
CA ARG A 355 -9.41 9.63 24.45
C ARG A 355 -9.37 8.28 25.17
N LEU A 356 -8.47 8.16 26.14
CA LEU A 356 -8.44 7.00 27.03
C LEU A 356 -9.78 6.88 27.79
N GLY A 357 -10.27 5.65 27.93
CA GLY A 357 -11.42 5.36 28.76
C GLY A 357 -11.09 5.50 30.25
N GLN A 358 -12.13 5.60 31.08
CA GLN A 358 -11.97 5.74 32.53
C GLN A 358 -11.16 4.58 33.14
N ASP A 359 -11.36 3.36 32.65
CA ASP A 359 -10.64 2.17 33.11
C ASP A 359 -9.14 2.21 32.77
N ASP A 360 -8.79 2.75 31.60
CA ASP A 360 -7.40 2.92 31.21
C ASP A 360 -6.71 4.02 32.03
N ILE A 361 -7.42 5.12 32.28
CA ILE A 361 -6.94 6.20 33.17
C ILE A 361 -6.72 5.65 34.59
N ALA A 362 -7.70 4.93 35.14
CA ALA A 362 -7.60 4.34 36.48
C ALA A 362 -6.43 3.35 36.57
N TRP A 363 -6.24 2.52 35.53
CA TRP A 363 -5.10 1.59 35.48
C TRP A 363 -3.75 2.32 35.42
N LEU A 364 -3.64 3.40 34.64
CA LEU A 364 -2.42 4.21 34.58
C LEU A 364 -2.12 4.92 35.91
N GLN A 365 -3.16 5.39 36.61
CA GLN A 365 -3.05 5.98 37.94
C GLN A 365 -2.62 4.93 38.97
N ASP A 366 -3.20 3.74 38.95
CA ASP A 366 -2.79 2.63 39.82
C ASP A 366 -1.30 2.30 39.61
N ARG A 367 -0.87 2.17 38.34
CA ARG A 367 0.54 1.94 37.98
C ARG A 367 1.48 3.03 38.52
N ALA A 368 1.04 4.29 38.54
CA ALA A 368 1.83 5.40 39.06
C ALA A 368 1.93 5.42 40.60
N ASN A 369 1.09 4.63 41.28
CA ASN A 369 1.01 4.52 42.73
C ASN A 369 1.50 3.15 43.23
N GLN A 370 0.65 2.37 43.91
CA GLN A 370 1.00 1.08 44.53
C GLN A 370 1.02 -0.08 43.52
N PHE A 371 0.45 0.12 42.33
CA PHE A 371 0.36 -0.84 41.25
C PHE A 371 -0.33 -2.15 41.66
N ASP A 372 -1.46 -2.03 42.35
CA ASP A 372 -2.25 -3.14 42.89
C ASP A 372 -2.70 -4.09 41.77
N ASN A 373 -2.95 -3.57 40.56
CA ASN A 373 -3.29 -4.42 39.41
C ASN A 373 -2.20 -5.44 39.07
N PHE A 374 -0.92 -5.13 39.32
CA PHE A 374 0.16 -6.09 39.12
C PHE A 374 0.19 -7.16 40.20
N ILE A 375 -0.18 -6.82 41.43
CA ILE A 375 -0.26 -7.77 42.55
C ILE A 375 -1.42 -8.75 42.31
N ILE A 376 -2.56 -8.24 41.86
CA ILE A 376 -3.78 -9.03 41.60
C ILE A 376 -3.61 -9.94 40.37
N ASP A 377 -3.17 -9.39 39.24
CA ASP A 377 -2.93 -10.15 38.01
C ASP A 377 -1.62 -9.70 37.32
N PRO A 378 -0.49 -10.32 37.69
CA PRO A 378 0.79 -10.02 37.08
C PRO A 378 0.82 -10.26 35.56
N THR A 379 0.01 -11.17 35.04
CA THR A 379 0.05 -11.56 33.62
C THR A 379 -0.64 -10.50 32.76
N ALA A 380 -1.86 -10.08 33.15
CA ALA A 380 -2.57 -9.01 32.47
C ALA A 380 -1.82 -7.67 32.58
N ALA A 381 -1.29 -7.36 33.78
CA ALA A 381 -0.52 -6.14 34.00
C ALA A 381 0.75 -6.10 33.13
N LYS A 382 1.48 -7.21 32.99
CA LYS A 382 2.64 -7.31 32.08
C LYS A 382 2.25 -7.07 30.61
N ARG A 383 1.13 -7.64 30.16
CA ARG A 383 0.64 -7.42 28.79
C ARG A 383 0.31 -5.95 28.54
N LYS A 384 -0.43 -5.31 29.45
CA LYS A 384 -0.80 -3.89 29.35
C LYS A 384 0.40 -2.94 29.44
N MET A 385 1.38 -3.26 30.31
CA MET A 385 2.67 -2.57 30.31
C MET A 385 3.43 -2.70 28.99
N GLY A 386 3.38 -3.88 28.34
CA GLY A 386 3.97 -4.09 27.03
C GLY A 386 3.45 -3.10 25.99
N HIS A 387 2.13 -2.93 25.92
CA HIS A 387 1.50 -1.94 25.04
C HIS A 387 1.93 -0.51 25.36
N LEU A 388 1.94 -0.13 26.64
CA LEU A 388 2.36 1.20 27.09
C LEU A 388 3.82 1.51 26.71
N PHE A 389 4.74 0.58 26.99
CA PHE A 389 6.16 0.75 26.66
C PHE A 389 6.38 0.78 25.14
N ASN A 390 5.64 -0.03 24.39
CA ASN A 390 5.71 0.00 22.94
C ASN A 390 5.22 1.34 22.37
N ALA A 391 4.11 1.89 22.89
CA ALA A 391 3.64 3.23 22.51
C ALA A 391 4.65 4.35 22.86
N ALA A 392 5.29 4.28 24.04
CA ALA A 392 6.34 5.22 24.42
C ALA A 392 7.58 5.12 23.51
N CYS A 393 8.04 3.90 23.22
CA CYS A 393 9.13 3.64 22.28
C CYS A 393 8.81 4.14 20.87
N SER A 394 7.58 3.91 20.39
CA SER A 394 7.09 4.47 19.13
C SER A 394 7.15 5.99 19.12
N GLY A 395 6.70 6.64 20.21
CA GLY A 395 6.77 8.09 20.36
C GLY A 395 8.20 8.64 20.26
N LEU A 396 9.14 8.03 21.00
CA LEU A 396 10.56 8.41 20.96
C LEU A 396 11.17 8.20 19.56
N ALA A 397 10.86 7.06 18.92
CA ALA A 397 11.31 6.78 17.56
C ALA A 397 10.73 7.79 16.56
N ALA A 398 9.47 8.19 16.73
CA ALA A 398 8.79 9.15 15.88
C ALA A 398 9.38 10.55 16.01
N VAL A 399 9.67 11.01 17.23
CA VAL A 399 10.36 12.30 17.48
C VAL A 399 11.75 12.32 16.83
N LYS A 400 12.49 11.21 16.91
CA LYS A 400 13.78 11.09 16.21
C LYS A 400 13.60 11.13 14.69
N SER A 401 12.62 10.39 14.18
CA SER A 401 12.28 10.29 12.77
C SER A 401 11.84 11.64 12.16
N GLU A 402 11.11 12.48 12.90
CA GLU A 402 10.70 13.82 12.44
C GLU A 402 11.89 14.80 12.29
N ARG A 403 12.99 14.56 13.00
CA ARG A 403 14.20 15.40 12.94
C ARG A 403 15.14 15.01 11.79
N ASP A 404 14.94 13.85 11.15
CA ASP A 404 15.70 13.47 9.97
C ASP A 404 15.23 14.29 8.76
N ASP A 405 16.15 15.02 8.12
CA ASP A 405 15.85 15.69 6.85
C ASP A 405 15.63 14.64 5.75
N ARG A 406 14.40 14.57 5.25
CA ARG A 406 13.95 13.60 4.23
C ARG A 406 13.75 14.26 2.86
N LEU A 407 14.31 15.45 2.65
CA LEU A 407 14.21 16.15 1.37
C LEU A 407 15.07 15.46 0.30
N ALA A 408 14.46 14.54 -0.46
CA ALA A 408 15.01 14.06 -1.71
C ALA A 408 14.42 14.86 -2.88
N ARG A 409 15.31 15.36 -3.76
CA ARG A 409 14.93 16.03 -5.01
C ARG A 409 15.42 15.19 -6.19
N TRP A 410 14.54 14.98 -7.17
CA TRP A 410 14.92 14.41 -8.45
C TRP A 410 15.59 15.49 -9.29
N VAL A 411 16.77 15.16 -9.81
CA VAL A 411 17.49 16.01 -10.77
C VAL A 411 17.51 15.25 -12.10
N HIS A 412 16.87 15.81 -13.11
CA HIS A 412 16.99 15.31 -14.48
C HIS A 412 18.24 15.93 -15.11
N ILE A 413 19.19 15.10 -15.52
CA ILE A 413 20.43 15.55 -16.17
C ILE A 413 20.48 14.94 -17.56
N SER A 414 20.49 15.79 -18.58
CA SER A 414 20.78 15.37 -19.95
C SER A 414 22.29 15.40 -20.15
N ILE A 415 22.92 14.24 -20.16
CA ILE A 415 24.37 14.12 -20.35
C ILE A 415 24.64 13.98 -21.84
N ALA A 416 25.20 15.02 -22.46
CA ALA A 416 25.52 15.03 -23.90
C ALA A 416 26.64 14.02 -24.28
N SER A 417 27.47 13.61 -23.32
CA SER A 417 28.54 12.62 -23.52
C SER A 417 28.95 11.96 -22.20
N LEU A 418 29.11 10.63 -22.20
CA LEU A 418 29.58 9.85 -21.05
C LEU A 418 31.02 10.18 -20.61
N LYS A 419 31.75 11.00 -21.38
CA LYS A 419 33.11 11.45 -21.06
C LYS A 419 33.14 12.71 -20.19
N VAL A 420 31.99 13.33 -19.90
CA VAL A 420 31.92 14.56 -19.09
C VAL A 420 32.07 14.19 -17.62
N TYR A 421 33.24 14.48 -17.05
CA TYR A 421 33.54 14.33 -15.63
C TYR A 421 34.36 15.53 -15.13
N PRO A 422 34.11 16.06 -13.91
CA PRO A 422 33.04 15.68 -12.98
C PRO A 422 31.68 16.26 -13.38
N LEU A 423 30.61 15.54 -13.04
CA LEU A 423 29.23 16.02 -13.16
C LEU A 423 28.98 17.09 -12.09
N GLN A 424 28.73 18.33 -12.51
CA GLN A 424 28.38 19.41 -11.61
C GLN A 424 26.85 19.51 -11.50
N LEU A 425 26.33 19.28 -10.29
CA LEU A 425 24.93 19.53 -9.95
C LEU A 425 24.81 21.02 -9.63
N SER A 426 24.05 21.77 -10.43
CA SER A 426 23.71 23.18 -10.17
C SER A 426 22.51 23.31 -9.26
#